data_AF-A0AAU4L4X7-F1
#
_entry.id   AF-A0AAU4L4X7-F1
#
_cell.length_a   1.000
_cell.length_b   1.000
_cell.length_c   1.000
_cell.angle_alpha   90.00
_cell.angle_beta   90.00
_cell.angle_gamma   90.00
#
_symmetry.space_group_name_H-M   'P 1'
#
loop_
_entity.id
_entity.type
_entity.pdbx_description
1 polymer ?
#
loop_
_entity_poly.entity_id
_entity_poly.type
_entity_poly.pdbx_seq_one_letter_code
_entity_poly.pdbx_strand_id
1 'polypeptide(L)'
;MVQVDVFWSYGIGASFATAATHQLRSRTGPARQAGRWSDPYLMATVLYCAALFAPSGAWLLWGFPDWETMQTADGHGSLPAWLVALFAATNVSQGVLGYWVAARLIASGRAYAAFLQAGVGYTGMFFILVHGWDGRGYQRFFSADRASFATWPAHPGPGETLSRMGDWLTSPVALTLYGMGIVLVPVMLALMVRWLRSGQRRAAAATVAGRLRILGTVLGAVFGLALGTAVGASVLVHLLGWWLGVPVAVVLAALLVVRRGAAADRLFAMLALPPSGTGGLEPAR
;
A
#
# COMPACT_ATOMS: atom_id res chain seq x y z
N MET A 1 1.70 11.19 -9.12
CA MET A 1 2.07 10.60 -7.84
C MET A 1 1.26 11.16 -6.69
N VAL A 2 0.81 12.42 -6.71
CA VAL A 2 -0.19 12.96 -5.76
C VAL A 2 -1.39 12.02 -5.54
N GLN A 3 -1.93 11.41 -6.59
CA GLN A 3 -3.01 10.41 -6.49
C GLN A 3 -2.55 9.07 -5.91
N VAL A 4 -1.31 8.68 -6.20
CA VAL A 4 -0.67 7.42 -5.75
C VAL A 4 -0.50 7.44 -4.23
N ASP A 5 -0.08 8.58 -3.69
CA ASP A 5 0.18 8.75 -2.25
C ASP A 5 -1.07 8.57 -1.38
N VAL A 6 -2.26 8.94 -1.88
CA VAL A 6 -3.54 8.68 -1.20
C VAL A 6 -3.71 7.19 -0.92
N PHE A 7 -3.50 6.35 -1.94
CA PHE A 7 -3.62 4.90 -1.82
C PHE A 7 -2.48 4.29 -1.01
N TRP A 8 -1.27 4.83 -1.15
CA TRP A 8 -0.11 4.37 -0.41
C TRP A 8 -0.25 4.64 1.09
N SER A 9 -0.59 5.87 1.48
CA SER A 9 -0.89 6.24 2.87
C SER A 9 -1.96 5.34 3.46
N TYR A 10 -3.05 5.12 2.75
CA TYR A 10 -4.12 4.21 3.17
C TYR A 10 -3.60 2.78 3.41
N GLY A 11 -2.81 2.25 2.46
CA GLY A 11 -2.16 0.94 2.58
C GLY A 11 -1.22 0.84 3.77
N ILE A 12 -0.43 1.87 4.05
CA ILE A 12 0.47 1.95 5.22
C ILE A 12 -0.33 1.86 6.51
N GLY A 13 -1.36 2.69 6.65
CA GLY A 13 -2.22 2.71 7.84
C GLY A 13 -2.91 1.36 8.08
N ALA A 14 -3.49 0.79 7.02
CA ALA A 14 -4.14 -0.52 7.07
C ALA A 14 -3.15 -1.64 7.44
N SER A 15 -1.92 -1.56 6.94
CA SER A 15 -0.83 -2.51 7.26
C SER A 15 -0.39 -2.40 8.72
N PHE A 16 -0.32 -1.19 9.27
CA PHE A 16 -0.02 -0.95 10.67
C PHE A 16 -1.10 -1.51 11.61
N ALA A 17 -2.38 -1.30 11.31
CA ALA A 17 -3.47 -1.94 12.04
C ALA A 17 -3.41 -3.47 11.93
N THR A 18 -3.14 -4.00 10.74
CA THR A 18 -2.99 -5.44 10.50
C THR A 18 -1.81 -6.02 11.30
N ALA A 19 -0.69 -5.32 11.39
CA ALA A 19 0.45 -5.73 12.23
C ALA A 19 0.12 -5.70 13.74
N ALA A 20 -0.78 -4.80 14.16
CA ALA A 20 -1.27 -4.71 15.54
C ALA A 20 -2.51 -5.58 15.83
N THR A 21 -2.87 -6.50 14.94
CA THR A 21 -4.14 -7.28 15.01
C THR A 21 -4.35 -7.95 16.37
N HIS A 22 -3.33 -8.60 16.92
CA HIS A 22 -3.45 -9.33 18.19
C HIS A 22 -3.79 -8.40 19.35
N GLN A 23 -3.14 -7.23 19.40
CA GLN A 23 -3.37 -6.23 20.44
C GLN A 23 -4.72 -5.53 20.28
N LEU A 24 -5.13 -5.29 19.04
CA LEU A 24 -6.45 -4.73 18.75
C LEU A 24 -7.58 -5.69 19.13
N ARG A 25 -7.40 -7.00 18.91
CA ARG A 25 -8.37 -8.02 19.37
C ARG A 25 -8.42 -8.15 20.88
N SER A 26 -7.29 -8.05 21.59
CA SER A 26 -7.31 -8.11 23.07
C SER A 26 -8.05 -6.93 23.73
N ARG A 27 -8.30 -5.85 22.97
CA ARG A 27 -9.01 -4.65 23.47
C ARG A 27 -10.53 -4.73 23.31
N THR A 28 -11.09 -5.78 22.71
CA THR A 28 -12.54 -5.90 22.52
C THR A 28 -13.29 -6.44 23.75
N GLY A 29 -12.61 -6.61 24.89
CA GLY A 29 -13.22 -7.02 26.18
C GLY A 29 -13.86 -5.86 26.97
N PRO A 30 -14.46 -6.15 28.15
CA PRO A 30 -15.21 -5.17 28.97
C PRO A 30 -14.39 -4.01 29.55
N ALA A 31 -13.05 -4.00 29.42
CA ALA A 31 -12.16 -2.90 29.81
C ALA A 31 -12.18 -1.73 28.79
N ARG A 32 -13.38 -1.28 28.45
CA ARG A 32 -13.69 -0.49 27.26
C ARG A 32 -13.85 1.00 27.60
N GLN A 33 -12.81 1.67 28.08
CA GLN A 33 -12.88 3.12 28.35
C GLN A 33 -11.61 3.93 28.04
N ALA A 34 -10.67 3.39 27.28
CA ALA A 34 -9.56 4.19 26.76
C ALA A 34 -10.04 4.90 25.47
N GLY A 35 -10.00 6.24 25.43
CA GLY A 35 -10.45 7.03 24.28
C GLY A 35 -9.71 6.67 22.98
N ARG A 36 -10.30 6.93 21.82
CA ARG A 36 -9.70 6.59 20.50
C ARG A 36 -8.25 7.05 20.32
N TRP A 37 -7.88 8.17 20.94
CA TRP A 37 -6.56 8.79 20.85
C TRP A 37 -5.54 8.19 21.82
N SER A 38 -5.95 7.36 22.77
CA SER A 38 -5.05 6.60 23.62
C SER A 38 -4.60 5.29 22.99
N ASP A 39 -4.96 5.02 21.72
CA ASP A 39 -4.40 3.89 20.99
C ASP A 39 -2.95 4.20 20.54
N PRO A 40 -1.92 3.58 21.15
CA PRO A 40 -0.52 3.83 20.80
C PRO A 40 -0.19 3.44 19.35
N TYR A 41 -0.92 2.49 18.75
CA TYR A 41 -0.68 2.05 17.38
C TYR A 41 -1.26 3.04 16.36
N LEU A 42 -2.43 3.60 16.66
CA LEU A 42 -2.98 4.72 15.88
C LEU A 42 -2.07 5.94 16.00
N MET A 43 -1.63 6.29 17.21
CA MET A 43 -0.71 7.42 17.41
C MET A 43 0.60 7.23 16.66
N ALA A 44 1.21 6.03 16.72
CA ALA A 44 2.40 5.73 15.93
C ALA A 44 2.14 5.81 14.42
N THR A 45 0.96 5.43 13.95
CA THR A 45 0.55 5.60 12.55
C THR A 45 0.48 7.06 12.16
N VAL A 46 -0.19 7.89 12.97
CA VAL A 46 -0.26 9.35 12.78
C VAL A 46 1.13 9.95 12.73
N LEU A 47 1.99 9.62 13.70
CA LEU A 47 3.36 10.13 13.77
C LEU A 47 4.20 9.69 12.57
N TYR A 48 4.10 8.43 12.15
CA TYR A 48 4.78 7.96 10.94
C TYR A 48 4.32 8.73 9.70
N CYS A 49 3.01 8.86 9.51
CA CYS A 49 2.46 9.57 8.35
C CYS A 49 2.81 11.07 8.38
N ALA A 50 2.72 11.73 9.54
CA ALA A 50 2.92 13.16 9.66
C ALA A 50 4.40 13.58 9.69
N ALA A 51 5.28 12.78 10.31
CA ALA A 51 6.68 13.14 10.50
C ALA A 51 7.61 12.55 9.43
N LEU A 52 7.21 11.48 8.74
CA LEU A 52 8.05 10.83 7.73
C LEU A 52 7.40 10.85 6.35
N PHE A 53 6.19 10.31 6.21
CA PHE A 53 5.59 10.08 4.90
C PHE A 53 5.08 11.35 4.20
N ALA A 54 4.35 12.22 4.92
CA ALA A 54 3.87 13.48 4.34
C ALA A 54 5.03 14.44 4.02
N PRO A 55 6.06 14.61 4.87
CA PRO A 55 7.23 15.42 4.52
C PRO A 55 8.01 14.87 3.31
N SER A 56 8.14 13.55 3.15
CA SER A 56 8.81 12.98 1.97
C SER A 56 8.02 13.26 0.70
N GLY A 57 6.69 13.11 0.73
CA GLY A 57 5.84 13.47 -0.41
C GLY A 57 5.95 14.96 -0.73
N ALA A 58 5.90 15.84 0.28
CA ALA A 58 6.04 17.28 0.10
C ALA A 58 7.39 17.67 -0.51
N TRP A 59 8.46 16.97 -0.11
CA TRP A 59 9.78 17.13 -0.72
C TRP A 59 9.78 16.72 -2.19
N LEU A 60 9.16 15.59 -2.56
CA LEU A 60 9.05 15.18 -3.96
C LEU A 60 8.21 16.16 -4.79
N LEU A 61 7.08 16.63 -4.25
CA LEU A 61 6.22 17.61 -4.92
C LEU A 61 6.95 18.92 -5.19
N TRP A 62 7.81 19.34 -4.26
CA TRP A 62 8.61 20.55 -4.41
C TRP A 62 9.83 20.33 -5.33
N GLY A 63 10.55 19.21 -5.17
CA GLY A 63 11.74 18.93 -5.97
C GLY A 63 11.43 18.59 -7.44
N PHE A 64 10.32 17.89 -7.67
CA PHE A 64 9.97 17.26 -8.95
C PHE A 64 8.46 17.39 -9.24
N PRO A 65 7.93 18.62 -9.38
CA PRO A 65 6.48 18.85 -9.50
C PRO A 65 5.84 18.17 -10.71
N ASP A 66 6.54 18.08 -11.83
CA ASP A 66 6.08 17.36 -13.02
C ASP A 66 5.97 15.87 -12.74
N TRP A 67 7.03 15.23 -12.24
CA TRP A 67 7.02 13.81 -11.87
C TRP A 67 5.95 13.50 -10.83
N GLU A 68 5.90 14.30 -9.75
CA GLU A 68 4.97 14.09 -8.64
C GLU A 68 3.51 14.25 -9.09
N THR A 69 3.24 14.97 -10.16
CA THR A 69 1.90 15.08 -10.76
C THR A 69 1.69 14.15 -11.96
N MET A 70 2.50 13.10 -12.12
CA MET A 70 2.40 12.18 -13.27
C MET A 70 2.56 12.92 -14.62
N GLN A 71 3.47 13.88 -14.68
CA GLN A 71 3.78 14.71 -15.85
C GLN A 71 2.63 15.64 -16.26
N THR A 72 1.82 16.10 -15.29
CA THR A 72 0.67 16.99 -15.56
C THR A 72 1.03 18.45 -15.33
N ALA A 73 1.70 18.77 -14.22
CA ALA A 73 2.19 20.09 -13.90
C ALA A 73 3.44 20.41 -14.73
N ASP A 74 3.55 21.63 -15.24
CA ASP A 74 4.73 22.13 -15.96
C ASP A 74 5.80 22.68 -15.01
N GLY A 75 5.51 22.71 -13.71
CA GLY A 75 6.37 23.25 -12.68
C GLY A 75 5.57 23.87 -11.54
N HIS A 76 6.28 24.51 -10.61
CA HIS A 76 5.70 25.13 -9.41
C HIS A 76 4.54 26.10 -9.71
N GLY A 77 4.68 26.93 -10.76
CA GLY A 77 3.64 27.91 -11.12
C GLY A 77 2.31 27.30 -11.55
N SER A 78 2.29 26.01 -11.90
CA SER A 78 1.08 25.29 -12.28
C SER A 78 0.41 24.54 -11.12
N LEU A 79 1.04 24.55 -9.93
CA LEU A 79 0.50 23.91 -8.73
C LEU A 79 -0.25 24.92 -7.86
N PRO A 80 -1.59 24.86 -7.77
CA PRO A 80 -2.33 25.75 -6.90
C PRO A 80 -2.05 25.38 -5.43
N ALA A 81 -1.93 26.40 -4.56
CA ALA A 81 -1.58 26.20 -3.16
C ALA A 81 -2.53 25.26 -2.40
N TRP A 82 -3.82 25.26 -2.75
CA TRP A 82 -4.80 24.36 -2.13
C TRP A 82 -4.50 22.89 -2.44
N LEU A 83 -3.94 22.57 -3.60
CA LEU A 83 -3.58 21.20 -3.98
C LEU A 83 -2.41 20.71 -3.14
N VAL A 84 -1.41 21.56 -2.92
CA VAL A 84 -0.26 21.27 -2.05
C VAL A 84 -0.72 21.02 -0.62
N ALA A 85 -1.60 21.89 -0.09
CA ALA A 85 -2.16 21.73 1.24
C ALA A 85 -3.00 20.44 1.37
N LEU A 86 -3.84 20.15 0.37
CA LEU A 86 -4.65 18.94 0.33
C LEU A 86 -3.77 17.70 0.27
N PHE A 87 -2.73 17.69 -0.55
CA PHE A 87 -1.79 16.58 -0.67
C PHE A 87 -1.12 16.24 0.67
N ALA A 88 -0.57 17.24 1.36
CA ALA A 88 0.02 17.04 2.68
C ALA A 88 -1.02 16.52 3.70
N ALA A 89 -2.22 17.08 3.69
CA ALA A 89 -3.31 16.64 4.57
C ALA A 89 -3.75 15.20 4.27
N THR A 90 -3.88 14.83 3.00
CA THR A 90 -4.31 13.48 2.58
C THR A 90 -3.29 12.43 2.94
N ASN A 91 -1.99 12.73 2.88
CA ASN A 91 -0.96 11.75 3.24
C ASN A 91 -1.06 11.32 4.71
N VAL A 92 -1.56 12.20 5.59
CA VAL A 92 -1.86 11.86 6.98
C VAL A 92 -3.25 11.28 7.15
N SER A 93 -4.28 11.95 6.61
CA SER A 93 -5.68 11.57 6.84
C SER A 93 -6.01 10.19 6.26
N GLN A 94 -5.41 9.83 5.12
CA GLN A 94 -5.63 8.54 4.48
C GLN A 94 -4.93 7.41 5.23
N GLY A 95 -3.75 7.67 5.82
CA GLY A 95 -3.12 6.71 6.74
C GLY A 95 -3.96 6.46 7.98
N VAL A 96 -4.53 7.51 8.56
CA VAL A 96 -5.47 7.38 9.68
C VAL A 96 -6.72 6.59 9.28
N LEU A 97 -7.30 6.90 8.10
CA LEU A 97 -8.49 6.21 7.60
C LEU A 97 -8.21 4.73 7.33
N GLY A 98 -7.11 4.40 6.67
CA GLY A 98 -6.69 3.03 6.38
C GLY A 98 -6.52 2.21 7.66
N TYR A 99 -5.86 2.79 8.67
CA TYR A 99 -5.71 2.18 9.99
C TYR A 99 -7.08 1.93 10.64
N TRP A 100 -7.94 2.94 10.64
CA TRP A 100 -9.24 2.89 11.30
C TRP A 100 -10.18 1.85 10.70
N VAL A 101 -10.27 1.78 9.38
CA VAL A 101 -11.06 0.77 8.68
C VAL A 101 -10.55 -0.64 9.02
N ALA A 102 -9.23 -0.86 8.94
CA ALA A 102 -8.62 -2.14 9.29
C ALA A 102 -8.87 -2.51 10.76
N ALA A 103 -8.69 -1.56 11.70
CA ALA A 103 -8.92 -1.78 13.12
C ALA A 103 -10.38 -2.16 13.42
N ARG A 104 -11.35 -1.53 12.73
CA ARG A 104 -12.77 -1.91 12.83
C ARG A 104 -13.04 -3.32 12.32
N LEU A 105 -12.46 -3.68 11.17
CA LEU A 105 -12.57 -5.04 10.63
C LEU A 105 -11.98 -6.06 11.62
N ILE A 106 -10.81 -5.77 12.18
CA ILE A 106 -10.17 -6.62 13.19
C ILE A 106 -11.04 -6.76 14.44
N ALA A 107 -11.59 -5.65 14.96
CA ALA A 107 -12.48 -5.66 16.12
C ALA A 107 -13.77 -6.47 15.87
N SER A 108 -14.24 -6.52 14.63
CA SER A 108 -15.37 -7.37 14.20
C SER A 108 -14.99 -8.83 13.93
N GLY A 109 -13.76 -9.25 14.23
CA GLY A 109 -13.27 -10.61 13.97
C GLY A 109 -12.90 -10.89 12.50
N ARG A 110 -12.90 -9.87 11.64
CA ARG A 110 -12.64 -9.96 10.18
C ARG A 110 -11.20 -9.61 9.83
N ALA A 111 -10.22 -10.23 10.51
CA ALA A 111 -8.80 -9.94 10.30
C ALA A 111 -8.31 -10.20 8.86
N TYR A 112 -8.85 -11.21 8.17
CA TYR A 112 -8.52 -11.47 6.77
C TYR A 112 -8.99 -10.34 5.84
N ALA A 113 -10.18 -9.79 6.10
CA ALA A 113 -10.68 -8.63 5.34
C ALA A 113 -9.81 -7.38 5.58
N ALA A 114 -9.30 -7.18 6.80
CA ALA A 114 -8.36 -6.09 7.08
C ALA A 114 -7.04 -6.25 6.30
N PHE A 115 -6.50 -7.47 6.23
CA PHE A 115 -5.32 -7.78 5.42
C PHE A 115 -5.57 -7.53 3.93
N LEU A 116 -6.71 -7.97 3.39
CA LEU A 116 -7.09 -7.71 2.00
C LEU A 116 -7.25 -6.22 1.72
N GLN A 117 -7.84 -5.47 2.65
CA GLN A 117 -8.03 -4.02 2.52
C GLN A 117 -6.70 -3.26 2.53
N ALA A 118 -5.68 -3.71 3.27
CA ALA A 118 -4.32 -3.21 3.10
C ALA A 118 -3.77 -3.50 1.69
N GLY A 119 -4.01 -4.70 1.18
CA GLY A 119 -3.66 -5.08 -0.20
C GLY A 119 -4.30 -4.19 -1.25
N VAL A 120 -5.58 -3.84 -1.11
CA VAL A 120 -6.30 -2.93 -2.02
C VAL A 120 -5.63 -1.56 -2.11
N GLY A 121 -5.12 -1.02 -0.99
CA GLY A 121 -4.34 0.23 -0.99
C GLY A 121 -3.11 0.13 -1.88
N TYR A 122 -2.27 -0.90 -1.69
CA TYR A 122 -1.09 -1.10 -2.52
C TYR A 122 -1.42 -1.44 -3.99
N THR A 123 -2.48 -2.20 -4.25
CA THR A 123 -2.92 -2.50 -5.62
C THR A 123 -3.38 -1.22 -6.32
N GLY A 124 -4.14 -0.35 -5.66
CA GLY A 124 -4.55 0.94 -6.22
C GLY A 124 -3.34 1.84 -6.54
N MET A 125 -2.39 1.92 -5.60
CA MET A 125 -1.12 2.62 -5.78
C MET A 125 -0.38 2.13 -7.03
N PHE A 126 -0.11 0.81 -7.13
CA PHE A 126 0.58 0.24 -8.28
C PHE A 126 -0.24 0.32 -9.57
N PHE A 127 -1.56 0.25 -9.52
CA PHE A 127 -2.40 0.36 -10.71
C PHE A 127 -2.29 1.74 -11.34
N ILE A 128 -2.29 2.81 -10.53
CA ILE A 128 -2.05 4.16 -11.03
C ILE A 128 -0.64 4.28 -11.61
N LEU A 129 0.37 3.71 -10.94
CA LEU A 129 1.76 3.72 -11.43
C LEU A 129 1.94 2.98 -12.76
N VAL A 130 1.27 1.85 -12.94
CA VAL A 130 1.44 1.00 -14.12
C VAL A 130 0.54 1.45 -15.27
N HIS A 131 -0.75 1.65 -14.99
CA HIS A 131 -1.77 1.95 -16.00
C HIS A 131 -1.96 3.46 -16.18
N GLY A 132 -2.02 4.24 -15.11
CA GLY A 132 -2.40 5.65 -15.18
C GLY A 132 -3.85 5.82 -15.65
N TRP A 133 -4.23 7.04 -16.04
CA TRP A 133 -5.58 7.33 -16.56
C TRP A 133 -5.71 7.09 -18.07
N ASP A 134 -4.59 7.03 -18.79
CA ASP A 134 -4.50 6.96 -20.25
C ASP A 134 -3.77 5.70 -20.75
N GLY A 135 -3.51 4.72 -19.87
CA GLY A 135 -2.73 3.51 -20.19
C GLY A 135 -1.21 3.72 -20.20
N ARG A 136 -0.73 4.96 -19.99
CA ARG A 136 0.69 5.33 -20.06
C ARG A 136 1.34 5.53 -18.70
N GLY A 137 0.74 5.02 -17.62
CA GLY A 137 1.22 5.20 -16.24
C GLY A 137 2.70 4.88 -16.06
N TYR A 138 3.14 3.70 -16.52
CA TYR A 138 4.53 3.29 -16.35
C TYR A 138 5.49 4.21 -17.11
N GLN A 139 5.09 4.74 -18.27
CA GLN A 139 5.90 5.68 -19.05
C GLN A 139 6.06 7.01 -18.29
N ARG A 140 4.98 7.49 -17.66
CA ARG A 140 5.01 8.68 -16.80
C ARG A 140 5.90 8.48 -15.57
N PHE A 141 5.84 7.29 -14.96
CA PHE A 141 6.66 6.93 -13.79
C PHE A 141 8.14 6.86 -14.14
N PHE A 142 8.50 6.18 -15.24
CA PHE A 142 9.90 6.02 -15.71
C PHE A 142 10.40 7.20 -16.55
N SER A 143 9.76 8.36 -16.48
CA SER A 143 10.26 9.60 -17.06
C SER A 143 10.67 10.52 -15.93
N ALA A 144 11.94 10.92 -15.86
CA ALA A 144 12.42 11.80 -14.78
C ALA A 144 11.77 13.20 -14.83
N ASP A 145 11.40 13.64 -16.03
CA ASP A 145 10.76 14.93 -16.29
C ASP A 145 9.80 14.85 -17.48
N ARG A 146 9.07 15.94 -17.72
CA ARG A 146 8.09 16.05 -18.81
C ARG A 146 8.72 15.95 -20.21
N ALA A 147 9.94 16.45 -20.40
CA ALA A 147 10.63 16.39 -21.70
C ALA A 147 10.96 14.93 -22.05
N SER A 148 11.48 14.19 -21.09
CA SER A 148 11.73 12.75 -21.18
C SER A 148 10.43 12.01 -21.50
N PHE A 149 9.32 12.34 -20.82
CA PHE A 149 8.01 11.75 -21.10
C PHE A 149 7.52 12.01 -22.52
N ALA A 150 7.69 13.24 -23.03
CA ALA A 150 7.24 13.62 -24.37
C ALA A 150 7.93 12.82 -25.49
N THR A 151 9.13 12.28 -25.23
CA THR A 151 9.87 11.45 -26.19
C THR A 151 9.49 9.98 -26.19
N TRP A 152 8.59 9.52 -25.30
CA TRP A 152 8.14 8.14 -25.31
C TRP A 152 7.24 7.85 -26.50
N PRO A 153 7.48 6.75 -27.25
CA PRO A 153 6.54 6.29 -28.25
C PRO A 153 5.24 5.80 -27.58
N ALA A 154 4.15 5.82 -28.35
CA ALA A 154 2.86 5.30 -27.87
C ALA A 154 2.93 3.82 -27.48
N HIS A 155 3.69 3.02 -28.25
CA HIS A 155 3.89 1.59 -28.05
C HIS A 155 5.38 1.25 -28.07
N PRO A 156 6.11 1.45 -26.96
CA PRO A 156 7.53 1.15 -26.89
C PRO A 156 7.77 -0.35 -26.99
N GLY A 157 8.85 -0.74 -27.67
CA GLY A 157 9.35 -2.11 -27.63
C GLY A 157 9.95 -2.46 -26.25
N PRO A 158 10.15 -3.74 -25.93
CA PRO A 158 10.74 -4.17 -24.66
C PRO A 158 12.14 -3.60 -24.40
N GLY A 159 12.99 -3.53 -25.44
CA GLY A 159 14.35 -3.02 -25.34
C GLY A 159 14.41 -1.52 -25.01
N GLU A 160 13.57 -0.72 -25.67
CA GLU A 160 13.49 0.72 -25.37
C GLU A 160 12.92 0.95 -23.97
N THR A 161 11.87 0.22 -23.59
CA THR A 161 11.29 0.30 -22.23
C THR A 161 12.37 0.03 -21.18
N LEU A 162 13.17 -1.02 -21.36
CA LEU A 162 14.24 -1.37 -20.42
C LEU A 162 15.34 -0.31 -20.37
N SER A 163 15.72 0.27 -21.52
CA SER A 163 16.69 1.36 -21.58
C SER A 163 16.21 2.58 -20.79
N ARG A 164 14.97 3.02 -21.03
CA ARG A 164 14.37 4.18 -20.34
C ARG A 164 14.25 3.95 -18.83
N MET A 165 13.89 2.74 -18.43
CA MET A 165 13.90 2.34 -17.02
C MET A 165 15.31 2.45 -16.43
N GLY A 166 16.34 2.01 -17.17
CA GLY A 166 17.74 2.14 -16.78
C GLY A 166 18.17 3.59 -16.56
N ASP A 167 17.83 4.47 -17.49
CA ASP A 167 18.12 5.92 -17.39
C ASP A 167 17.40 6.55 -16.19
N TRP A 168 16.15 6.12 -15.92
CA TRP A 168 15.39 6.60 -14.78
C TRP A 168 16.02 6.17 -13.44
N LEU A 169 16.58 4.96 -13.33
CA LEU A 169 17.13 4.43 -12.07
C LEU A 169 18.29 5.27 -11.50
N THR A 170 18.97 6.04 -12.34
CA THR A 170 20.06 6.95 -11.94
C THR A 170 19.64 8.42 -11.91
N SER A 171 18.38 8.73 -12.23
CA SER A 171 17.84 10.08 -12.23
C SER A 171 17.80 10.70 -10.82
N PRO A 172 17.78 12.05 -10.71
CA PRO A 172 17.62 12.73 -9.43
C PRO A 172 16.36 12.31 -8.66
N VAL A 173 15.27 12.00 -9.37
CA VAL A 173 14.03 11.48 -8.80
C VAL A 173 14.29 10.13 -8.12
N ALA A 174 14.85 9.17 -8.85
CA ALA A 174 15.11 7.82 -8.32
C ALA A 174 16.08 7.85 -7.14
N LEU A 175 17.16 8.64 -7.23
CA LEU A 175 18.11 8.80 -6.13
C LEU A 175 17.45 9.40 -4.88
N THR A 176 16.55 10.35 -5.05
CA THR A 176 15.77 10.92 -3.94
C THR A 176 14.85 9.87 -3.33
N LEU A 177 14.15 9.08 -4.15
CA LEU A 177 13.31 7.98 -3.70
C LEU A 177 14.11 6.91 -2.94
N TYR A 178 15.33 6.59 -3.35
CA TYR A 178 16.20 5.67 -2.61
C TYR A 178 16.59 6.24 -1.25
N GLY A 179 17.02 7.51 -1.21
CA GLY A 179 17.36 8.19 0.04
C GLY A 179 16.21 8.19 1.04
N MET A 180 15.00 8.54 0.57
CA MET A 180 13.78 8.46 1.39
C MET A 180 13.44 7.02 1.77
N GLY A 181 13.51 6.10 0.81
CA GLY A 181 13.16 4.69 1.00
C GLY A 181 14.02 4.00 2.08
N ILE A 182 15.31 4.33 2.16
CA ILE A 182 16.24 3.82 3.18
C ILE A 182 15.82 4.22 4.61
N VAL A 183 15.06 5.30 4.76
CA VAL A 183 14.52 5.72 6.06
C VAL A 183 13.11 5.20 6.26
N LEU A 184 12.21 5.50 5.31
CA LEU A 184 10.78 5.24 5.43
C LEU A 184 10.45 3.75 5.53
N VAL A 185 11.04 2.93 4.65
CA VAL A 185 10.71 1.51 4.55
C VAL A 185 11.24 0.72 5.75
N PRO A 186 12.50 0.87 6.19
CA PRO A 186 12.99 0.19 7.38
C PRO A 186 12.22 0.56 8.66
N VAL A 187 11.87 1.84 8.86
CA VAL A 187 11.07 2.26 10.01
C VAL A 187 9.69 1.60 9.99
N MET A 188 9.01 1.62 8.84
CA MET A 188 7.71 0.97 8.66
C MET A 188 7.77 -0.53 8.97
N LEU A 189 8.72 -1.24 8.35
CA LEU A 189 8.89 -2.69 8.53
C LEU A 189 9.29 -3.04 9.97
N ALA A 190 10.14 -2.24 10.60
CA ALA A 190 10.54 -2.44 12.00
C ALA A 190 9.33 -2.33 12.95
N LEU A 191 8.46 -1.34 12.75
CA LEU A 191 7.21 -1.20 13.50
C LEU A 191 6.30 -2.42 13.30
N MET A 192 6.06 -2.81 12.05
CA MET A 192 5.22 -3.97 11.71
C MET A 192 5.74 -5.26 12.32
N VAL A 193 7.04 -5.56 12.16
CA VAL A 193 7.68 -6.75 12.74
C VAL A 193 7.58 -6.74 14.26
N ARG A 194 7.85 -5.60 14.91
CA ARG A 194 7.78 -5.48 16.37
C ARG A 194 6.36 -5.71 16.89
N TRP A 195 5.37 -5.10 16.27
CA TRP A 195 3.97 -5.22 16.70
C TRP A 195 3.42 -6.61 16.46
N LEU A 196 3.66 -7.20 15.28
CA LEU A 196 3.15 -8.53 14.97
C LEU A 196 3.74 -9.59 15.93
N ARG A 197 5.06 -9.56 16.15
CA ARG A 197 5.72 -10.53 17.05
C ARG A 197 5.35 -10.32 18.51
N SER A 198 5.30 -9.08 18.99
CA SER A 198 4.89 -8.81 20.37
C SER A 198 3.43 -9.21 20.61
N GLY A 199 2.57 -9.03 19.61
CA GLY A 199 1.18 -9.47 19.63
C GLY A 199 1.05 -10.98 19.71
N GLN A 200 1.75 -11.72 18.83
CA GLN A 200 1.77 -13.18 18.84
C GLN A 200 2.25 -13.74 20.18
N ARG A 201 3.31 -13.16 20.77
CA ARG A 201 3.83 -13.58 22.08
C ARG A 201 2.83 -13.36 23.20
N ARG A 202 2.17 -12.19 23.23
CA ARG A 202 1.16 -11.87 24.26
C ARG A 202 -0.10 -12.71 24.14
N ALA A 203 -0.51 -13.03 22.91
CA ALA A 203 -1.65 -13.88 22.63
C ALA A 203 -1.36 -15.38 22.87
N ALA A 204 -0.17 -15.75 23.36
CA ALA A 204 0.29 -17.12 23.48
C ALA A 204 0.06 -17.94 22.19
N ALA A 205 0.26 -17.31 21.04
CA ALA A 205 0.03 -17.95 19.75
C ALA A 205 0.92 -19.19 19.61
N ALA A 206 0.35 -20.28 19.10
CA ALA A 206 1.06 -21.55 18.91
C ALA A 206 2.35 -21.39 18.09
N THR A 207 2.39 -20.38 17.20
CA THR A 207 3.58 -20.04 16.43
C THR A 207 3.83 -18.54 16.46
N VAL A 208 5.09 -18.15 16.71
CA VAL A 208 5.57 -16.77 16.57
C VAL A 208 6.35 -16.69 15.26
N ALA A 209 5.90 -15.84 14.34
CA ALA A 209 6.56 -15.71 13.05
C ALA A 209 7.99 -15.13 13.21
N GLY A 210 8.93 -15.73 12.47
CA GLY A 210 10.30 -15.24 12.38
C GLY A 210 10.37 -13.87 11.69
N ARG A 211 11.37 -13.05 12.03
CA ARG A 211 11.53 -11.70 11.44
C ARG A 211 11.62 -11.75 9.91
N LEU A 212 12.49 -12.61 9.38
CA LEU A 212 12.68 -12.77 7.93
C LEU A 212 11.41 -13.26 7.23
N ARG A 213 10.65 -14.14 7.87
CA ARG A 213 9.35 -14.59 7.36
C ARG A 213 8.37 -13.42 7.25
N ILE A 214 8.22 -12.62 8.30
CA ILE A 214 7.35 -11.43 8.27
C ILE A 214 7.77 -10.47 7.16
N LEU A 215 9.07 -10.14 7.09
CA LEU A 215 9.59 -9.24 6.06
C LEU A 215 9.32 -9.78 4.65
N GLY A 216 9.69 -11.03 4.39
CA GLY A 216 9.46 -11.69 3.10
C GLY A 216 7.98 -11.77 2.73
N THR A 217 7.10 -12.04 3.70
CA THR A 217 5.65 -12.10 3.47
C THR A 217 5.05 -10.73 3.20
N VAL A 218 5.46 -9.68 3.92
CA VAL A 218 5.00 -8.30 3.67
C VAL A 218 5.49 -7.80 2.31
N LEU A 219 6.78 -7.96 2.01
CA LEU A 219 7.35 -7.57 0.73
C LEU A 219 6.75 -8.37 -0.42
N GLY A 220 6.54 -9.68 -0.24
CA GLY A 220 5.86 -10.53 -1.22
C GLY A 220 4.39 -10.15 -1.43
N ALA A 221 3.68 -9.71 -0.40
CA ALA A 221 2.32 -9.19 -0.53
C ALA A 221 2.28 -7.87 -1.31
N VAL A 222 3.22 -6.96 -1.06
CA VAL A 222 3.29 -5.66 -1.73
C VAL A 222 3.79 -5.81 -3.18
N PHE A 223 5.02 -6.31 -3.38
CA PHE A 223 5.67 -6.34 -4.69
C PHE A 223 5.31 -7.56 -5.54
N GLY A 224 5.00 -8.70 -4.91
CA GLY A 224 4.56 -9.88 -5.65
C GLY A 224 3.08 -9.79 -5.99
N LEU A 225 2.25 -9.75 -4.94
CA LEU A 225 0.81 -9.88 -5.09
C LEU A 225 0.15 -8.58 -5.55
N ALA A 226 0.37 -7.45 -4.88
CA ALA A 226 -0.35 -6.22 -5.20
C ALA A 226 0.12 -5.62 -6.54
N LEU A 227 1.44 -5.51 -6.76
CA LEU A 227 1.99 -5.08 -8.06
C LEU A 227 1.66 -6.07 -9.18
N GLY A 228 1.82 -7.38 -8.97
CA GLY A 228 1.47 -8.38 -9.97
C GLY A 228 -0.01 -8.32 -10.37
N THR A 229 -0.90 -8.09 -9.41
CA THR A 229 -2.34 -7.87 -9.68
C THR A 229 -2.58 -6.60 -10.49
N ALA A 230 -1.89 -5.50 -10.17
CA ALA A 230 -2.00 -4.24 -10.91
C ALA A 230 -1.48 -4.36 -12.35
N VAL A 231 -0.34 -5.02 -12.56
CA VAL A 231 0.22 -5.30 -13.89
C VAL A 231 -0.73 -6.18 -14.69
N GLY A 232 -1.22 -7.28 -14.10
CA GLY A 232 -2.18 -8.17 -14.76
C GLY A 232 -3.46 -7.46 -15.15
N ALA A 233 -4.01 -6.62 -14.27
CA ALA A 233 -5.18 -5.80 -14.57
C ALA A 233 -4.91 -4.82 -15.72
N SER A 234 -3.77 -4.12 -15.72
CA SER A 234 -3.38 -3.21 -16.80
C SER A 234 -3.27 -3.93 -18.14
N VAL A 235 -2.63 -5.10 -18.18
CA VAL A 235 -2.49 -5.92 -19.39
C VAL A 235 -3.86 -6.34 -19.91
N LEU A 236 -4.76 -6.81 -19.06
CA LEU A 236 -6.11 -7.21 -19.47
C LEU A 236 -6.91 -6.04 -20.03
N VAL A 237 -6.80 -4.84 -19.45
CA VAL A 237 -7.44 -3.63 -19.98
C VAL A 237 -6.89 -3.25 -21.34
N HIS A 238 -5.59 -3.38 -21.57
CA HIS A 238 -4.99 -3.11 -22.88
C HIS A 238 -5.40 -4.14 -23.95
N LEU A 239 -5.52 -5.42 -23.58
CA LEU A 239 -5.85 -6.49 -24.52
C LEU A 239 -7.34 -6.57 -24.85
N LEU A 240 -8.21 -6.34 -23.86
CA LEU A 240 -9.66 -6.58 -23.98
C LEU A 240 -10.48 -5.29 -24.01
N GLY A 241 -9.83 -4.14 -23.87
CA GLY A 241 -10.48 -2.87 -23.60
C GLY A 241 -11.05 -2.80 -22.17
N TRP A 242 -11.47 -1.61 -21.75
CA TRP A 242 -11.91 -1.38 -20.36
C TRP A 242 -13.21 -2.13 -20.00
N TRP A 243 -14.14 -2.27 -20.95
CA TRP A 243 -15.44 -2.92 -20.73
C TRP A 243 -15.33 -4.40 -20.35
N LEU A 244 -14.38 -5.13 -20.96
CA LEU A 244 -14.17 -6.56 -20.68
C LEU A 244 -12.95 -6.78 -19.78
N GLY A 245 -11.88 -6.01 -19.96
CA GLY A 245 -10.65 -6.13 -19.20
C GLY A 245 -10.84 -5.90 -17.70
N VAL A 246 -11.66 -4.91 -17.30
CA VAL A 246 -11.92 -4.64 -15.89
C VAL A 246 -12.71 -5.78 -15.22
N PRO A 247 -13.88 -6.22 -15.75
CA PRO A 247 -14.59 -7.36 -15.18
C PRO A 247 -13.74 -8.63 -15.11
N VAL A 248 -12.99 -8.95 -16.17
CA VAL A 248 -12.13 -10.12 -16.20
C VAL A 248 -11.01 -10.02 -15.15
N ALA A 249 -10.37 -8.86 -15.01
CA ALA A 249 -9.35 -8.63 -13.99
C ALA A 249 -9.92 -8.79 -12.57
N VAL A 250 -11.13 -8.27 -12.32
CA VAL A 250 -11.83 -8.42 -11.03
C VAL A 250 -12.13 -9.89 -10.73
N VAL A 251 -12.66 -10.64 -11.71
CA VAL A 251 -12.94 -12.08 -11.54
C VAL A 251 -11.66 -12.86 -11.27
N LEU A 252 -10.59 -12.60 -12.02
CA LEU A 252 -9.30 -13.27 -11.80
C LEU A 252 -8.69 -12.91 -10.43
N ALA A 253 -8.75 -11.64 -10.02
CA ALA A 253 -8.31 -11.24 -8.69
C ALA A 253 -9.15 -11.93 -7.60
N ALA A 254 -10.48 -12.01 -7.77
CA ALA A 254 -11.34 -12.71 -6.83
C ALA A 254 -10.96 -14.19 -6.68
N LEU A 255 -10.70 -14.89 -7.79
CA LEU A 255 -10.40 -16.33 -7.80
C LEU A 255 -8.97 -16.69 -7.38
N LEU A 256 -7.99 -15.91 -7.82
CA LEU A 256 -6.55 -16.21 -7.69
C LEU A 256 -5.88 -15.48 -6.52
N VAL A 257 -6.43 -14.34 -6.12
CA VAL A 257 -5.86 -13.50 -5.05
C VAL A 257 -6.69 -13.60 -3.78
N VAL A 258 -7.99 -13.31 -3.86
CA VAL A 258 -8.85 -13.08 -2.69
C VAL A 258 -9.41 -14.36 -2.08
N ARG A 259 -9.76 -15.36 -2.90
CA ARG A 259 -10.41 -16.61 -2.46
C ARG A 259 -9.60 -17.33 -1.38
N ARG A 260 -10.29 -18.03 -0.45
CA ARG A 260 -9.63 -18.91 0.52
C ARG A 260 -8.79 -19.98 -0.19
N GLY A 261 -7.61 -20.26 0.35
CA GLY A 261 -6.60 -21.13 -0.27
C GLY A 261 -5.80 -20.49 -1.43
N ALA A 262 -6.17 -19.28 -1.86
CA ALA A 262 -5.48 -18.54 -2.91
C ALA A 262 -4.30 -17.72 -2.35
N ALA A 263 -3.69 -16.87 -3.17
CA ALA A 263 -2.42 -16.23 -2.84
C ALA A 263 -2.47 -15.37 -1.57
N ALA A 264 -3.49 -14.52 -1.39
CA ALA A 264 -3.59 -13.65 -0.21
C ALA A 264 -3.80 -14.45 1.08
N ASP A 265 -4.61 -15.51 1.03
CA ASP A 265 -4.89 -16.38 2.18
C ASP A 265 -3.62 -17.13 2.64
N ARG A 266 -2.77 -17.56 1.69
CA ARG A 266 -1.47 -18.17 2.01
C ARG A 266 -0.52 -17.17 2.69
N LEU A 267 -0.43 -15.95 2.19
CA LEU A 267 0.40 -14.91 2.82
C LEU A 267 -0.16 -14.53 4.21
N PHE A 268 -1.48 -14.43 4.33
CA PHE A 268 -2.14 -14.20 5.61
C PHE A 268 -1.80 -15.28 6.64
N ALA A 269 -1.86 -16.57 6.25
CA ALA A 269 -1.48 -17.68 7.10
C ALA A 269 0.01 -17.63 7.49
N MET A 270 0.89 -17.19 6.58
CA MET A 270 2.33 -17.04 6.88
C MET A 270 2.63 -15.99 7.95
N LEU A 271 1.77 -14.99 8.12
CA LEU A 271 1.89 -13.99 9.17
C LEU A 271 1.38 -14.47 10.54
N ALA A 272 0.88 -15.71 10.65
CA ALA A 272 0.26 -16.25 11.86
C ALA A 272 -0.74 -15.26 12.48
N LEU A 273 -1.58 -14.68 11.62
CA LEU A 273 -2.67 -13.80 12.03
C LEU A 273 -3.86 -14.64 12.50
N PRO A 274 -4.65 -14.15 13.47
CA PRO A 274 -5.81 -14.87 13.97
C PRO A 274 -6.80 -15.17 12.84
N PRO A 275 -7.27 -16.42 12.69
CA PRO A 275 -8.33 -16.71 11.74
C PRO A 275 -9.58 -15.88 12.05
N SER A 276 -10.38 -15.66 11.00
CA SER A 276 -11.67 -15.02 11.16
C SER A 276 -12.49 -15.85 12.14
N GLY A 277 -12.97 -15.21 13.22
CA GLY A 277 -13.71 -15.93 14.25
C GLY A 277 -14.97 -16.55 13.64
N THR A 278 -15.07 -17.87 13.68
CA THR A 278 -16.35 -18.53 13.89
C THR A 278 -16.80 -18.12 15.29
N GLY A 279 -17.55 -17.02 15.38
CA GLY A 279 -18.36 -16.81 16.56
C GLY A 279 -19.27 -18.03 16.71
N GLY A 280 -19.03 -18.83 17.74
CA GLY A 280 -20.01 -19.76 18.33
C GLY A 280 -20.75 -20.69 17.38
N LEU A 281 -20.06 -21.57 16.67
CA LEU A 281 -20.63 -22.85 16.25
C LEU A 281 -19.63 -23.96 16.59
N GLU A 282 -19.48 -24.23 17.89
CA GLU A 282 -19.31 -25.63 18.29
C GLU A 282 -20.58 -26.36 17.84
N PRO A 283 -20.50 -27.43 17.03
CA PRO A 283 -21.57 -28.40 17.05
C PRO A 283 -21.52 -29.03 18.44
N ALA A 284 -22.52 -28.73 19.28
CA ALA A 284 -22.78 -29.54 20.46
C ALA A 284 -22.92 -30.99 19.99
N ARG A 285 -21.94 -31.84 20.33
CA ARG A 285 -22.03 -33.30 20.42
C ARG A 285 -20.89 -33.81 21.30
#